data_AF-A0A9Q3CC23-F1
#
_entry.id   AF-A0A9Q3CC23-F1
#
_cell.length_a   1.000
_cell.length_b   1.000
_cell.length_c   1.000
_cell.angle_alpha   90.00
_cell.angle_beta   90.00
_cell.angle_gamma   90.00
#
_symmetry.space_group_name_H-M   'P 1'
#
loop_
_entity.id
_entity.type
_entity.pdbx_description
1 polymer ?
#
loop_
_entity_poly.entity_id
_entity_poly.type
_entity_poly.pdbx_seq_one_letter_code
_entity_poly.pdbx_strand_id
1 'polypeptide(L)'
;MLVNKGRSPSQYQDGDYMSYSEKEAFKHLPEASRWPKLSGTGEYDHMDLIDYFDGLFIDVTTIPDYFITDGLLTEFKGHASIWYTEIKELNCRKNWLWWKSQIIQKYSNGTWIWKRTTSFENDKYSVDKDIYEWCLRKYQRLKAIETQMNIQMRNHQLITQMPVELENAVK
;
A
#
# COMPACT_ATOMS: atom_id res chain seq x y z
N MET A 1 -4.04 -24.26 62.97
CA MET A 1 -4.95 -24.42 61.82
C MET A 1 -4.68 -23.28 60.85
N LEU A 2 -4.01 -23.57 59.74
CA LEU A 2 -3.64 -22.60 58.71
C LEU A 2 -4.78 -22.55 57.68
N VAL A 3 -5.46 -21.41 57.57
CA VAL A 3 -6.45 -21.18 56.52
C VAL A 3 -5.72 -20.77 55.25
N ASN A 4 -5.49 -21.74 54.37
CA ASN A 4 -5.09 -21.52 52.99
C ASN A 4 -6.19 -20.70 52.29
N LYS A 5 -5.97 -19.40 52.09
CA LYS A 5 -6.72 -18.63 51.09
C LYS A 5 -6.26 -19.12 49.72
N GLY A 6 -7.06 -20.01 49.13
CA GLY A 6 -6.87 -20.45 47.75
C GLY A 6 -6.74 -19.24 46.84
N ARG A 7 -5.57 -19.10 46.20
CA ARG A 7 -5.42 -18.29 44.99
C ARG A 7 -6.36 -18.89 43.95
N SER A 8 -7.36 -18.11 43.52
CA SER A 8 -8.14 -18.41 42.32
C SER A 8 -7.20 -18.52 41.11
N PRO A 9 -7.16 -19.66 40.41
CA PRO A 9 -6.46 -19.76 39.14
C PRO A 9 -7.32 -19.16 38.02
N SER A 10 -6.65 -18.56 37.03
CA SER A 10 -7.19 -18.18 35.71
C SER A 10 -7.96 -16.86 35.60
N GLN A 11 -7.21 -15.75 35.56
CA GLN A 11 -7.58 -14.57 34.76
C GLN A 11 -6.73 -14.47 33.48
N TYR A 12 -6.35 -15.62 32.91
CA TYR A 12 -5.89 -15.64 31.52
C TYR A 12 -7.15 -15.81 30.66
N GLN A 13 -7.65 -14.71 30.10
CA GLN A 13 -8.55 -14.81 28.95
C GLN A 13 -7.71 -15.34 27.79
N ASP A 14 -7.75 -16.66 27.63
CA ASP A 14 -7.29 -17.39 26.47
C ASP A 14 -8.09 -16.95 25.23
N GLY A 15 -7.36 -16.51 24.19
CA GLY A 15 -7.77 -16.57 22.78
C GLY A 15 -8.83 -15.58 22.31
N ASP A 16 -8.40 -14.54 21.58
CA ASP A 16 -9.26 -13.79 20.65
C ASP A 16 -9.84 -14.79 19.62
N TYR A 17 -11.03 -15.33 19.90
CA TYR A 17 -11.77 -16.12 18.93
C TYR A 17 -12.41 -15.15 17.93
N MET A 18 -11.92 -15.15 16.70
CA MET A 18 -12.60 -14.52 15.57
C MET A 18 -14.10 -14.87 15.61
N SER A 19 -14.94 -13.83 15.54
CA SER A 19 -16.38 -13.93 15.37
C SER A 19 -16.72 -14.72 14.10
N TYR A 20 -17.95 -15.21 14.03
CA TYR A 20 -18.43 -15.94 12.86
C TYR A 20 -18.31 -15.11 11.57
N SER A 21 -18.65 -13.82 11.63
CA SER A 21 -18.49 -12.88 10.50
C SER A 21 -17.04 -12.69 10.08
N GLU A 22 -16.10 -12.62 11.03
CA GLU A 22 -14.67 -12.52 10.72
C GLU A 22 -14.14 -13.81 10.08
N LYS A 23 -14.62 -14.98 10.54
CA LYS A 23 -14.27 -16.28 9.93
C LYS A 23 -14.79 -16.43 8.51
N GLU A 24 -16.00 -15.97 8.22
CA GLU A 24 -16.53 -15.99 6.86
C GLU A 24 -15.80 -15.00 5.95
N ALA A 25 -15.52 -13.78 6.43
CA ALA A 25 -14.70 -12.81 5.70
C ALA A 25 -13.31 -13.37 5.35
N PHE A 26 -12.69 -14.08 6.29
CA PHE A 26 -11.39 -14.72 6.11
C PHE A 26 -11.36 -15.73 4.96
N LYS A 27 -12.43 -16.52 4.75
CA LYS A 27 -12.47 -17.51 3.65
C LYS A 27 -12.42 -16.87 2.26
N HIS A 28 -12.80 -15.61 2.15
CA HIS A 28 -12.82 -14.88 0.88
C HIS A 28 -11.51 -14.13 0.61
N LEU A 29 -10.57 -14.12 1.56
CA LEU A 29 -9.29 -13.45 1.37
C LEU A 29 -8.37 -14.28 0.47
N PRO A 30 -7.66 -13.62 -0.47
CA PRO A 30 -6.58 -14.27 -1.19
C PRO A 30 -5.50 -14.76 -0.21
N GLU A 31 -4.89 -15.90 -0.52
CA GLU A 31 -3.75 -16.41 0.24
C GLU A 31 -2.65 -15.36 0.38
N ALA A 32 -2.03 -15.26 1.57
CA ALA A 32 -0.94 -14.31 1.84
C ALA A 32 0.28 -14.49 0.90
N SER A 33 0.43 -15.67 0.30
CA SER A 33 1.42 -15.95 -0.76
C SER A 33 1.23 -15.08 -2.00
N ARG A 34 -0.01 -14.66 -2.30
CA ARG A 34 -0.41 -13.87 -3.48
C ARG A 34 -0.36 -12.36 -3.23
N TRP A 35 -0.13 -11.94 -2.00
CA TRP A 35 -0.07 -10.53 -1.67
C TRP A 35 1.19 -9.89 -2.28
N PRO A 36 1.12 -8.62 -2.71
CA PRO A 36 2.25 -7.93 -3.30
C PRO A 36 3.39 -7.77 -2.29
N LYS A 37 4.63 -7.95 -2.74
CA LYS A 37 5.82 -7.87 -1.88
C LYS A 37 6.43 -6.47 -1.94
N LEU A 38 6.81 -5.95 -0.78
CA LEU A 38 7.53 -4.69 -0.66
C LEU A 38 9.01 -4.94 -0.39
N SER A 39 9.84 -4.76 -1.43
CA SER A 39 11.29 -4.87 -1.34
C SER A 39 11.96 -3.63 -0.74
N GLY A 40 11.29 -2.48 -0.87
CA GLY A 40 11.85 -1.16 -0.59
C GLY A 40 12.79 -0.62 -1.68
N THR A 41 13.00 -1.37 -2.76
CA THR A 41 13.88 -0.98 -3.89
C THR A 41 13.14 -0.82 -5.21
N GLY A 42 11.97 -1.45 -5.38
CA GLY A 42 11.18 -1.30 -6.58
C GLY A 42 10.52 0.08 -6.70
N GLU A 43 10.22 0.47 -7.94
CA GLU A 43 9.81 1.84 -8.28
C GLU A 43 8.49 2.21 -7.62
N TYR A 44 7.53 1.29 -7.58
CA TYR A 44 6.17 1.49 -7.09
C TYR A 44 5.68 0.43 -6.10
N ASP A 45 6.53 -0.51 -5.66
CA ASP A 45 6.14 -1.64 -4.80
C ASP A 45 5.29 -1.23 -3.58
N HIS A 46 5.59 -0.08 -2.97
CA HIS A 46 4.87 0.43 -1.80
C HIS A 46 3.48 0.97 -2.15
N MET A 47 3.33 1.55 -3.34
CA MET A 47 2.03 2.02 -3.85
C MET A 47 1.16 0.84 -4.24
N ASP A 48 1.73 -0.17 -4.91
CA ASP A 48 1.02 -1.40 -5.28
C ASP A 48 0.54 -2.17 -4.03
N LEU A 49 1.38 -2.24 -2.99
CA LEU A 49 1.01 -2.78 -1.69
C LEU A 49 -0.17 -2.02 -1.08
N ILE A 50 -0.11 -0.68 -1.07
CA ILE A 50 -1.15 0.17 -0.49
C ILE A 50 -2.47 0.02 -1.26
N ASP A 51 -2.44 0.09 -2.59
CA ASP A 51 -3.61 -0.04 -3.45
C ASP A 51 -4.29 -1.41 -3.25
N TYR A 52 -3.49 -2.48 -3.13
CA TYR A 52 -4.00 -3.82 -2.90
C TYR A 52 -4.75 -3.94 -1.57
N PHE A 53 -4.15 -3.47 -0.46
CA PHE A 53 -4.81 -3.54 0.84
C PHE A 53 -5.99 -2.57 0.97
N ASP A 54 -5.90 -1.36 0.41
CA ASP A 54 -7.05 -0.45 0.34
C ASP A 54 -8.23 -1.11 -0.41
N GLY A 55 -7.96 -1.81 -1.51
CA GLY A 55 -8.96 -2.59 -2.24
C GLY A 55 -9.59 -3.70 -1.37
N LEU A 56 -8.78 -4.44 -0.62
CA LEU A 56 -9.27 -5.47 0.30
C LEU A 56 -10.21 -4.89 1.38
N PHE A 57 -9.90 -3.72 1.93
CA PHE A 57 -10.77 -3.06 2.91
C PHE A 57 -12.08 -2.52 2.31
N ILE A 58 -12.06 -2.12 1.03
CA ILE A 58 -13.27 -1.68 0.32
C ILE A 58 -14.17 -2.89 0.01
N ASP A 59 -13.59 -3.96 -0.49
CA ASP A 59 -14.32 -5.14 -0.96
C ASP A 59 -14.80 -6.04 0.19
N VAL A 60 -14.07 -6.04 1.31
CA VAL A 60 -14.34 -6.89 2.47
C VAL A 60 -14.45 -6.03 3.72
N THR A 61 -15.67 -5.52 3.97
CA THR A 61 -16.02 -4.60 5.07
C THR A 61 -15.84 -5.17 6.49
N THR A 62 -15.46 -6.45 6.62
CA THR A 62 -15.39 -7.19 7.89
C THR A 62 -13.98 -7.68 8.24
N ILE A 63 -12.93 -7.30 7.49
CA ILE A 63 -11.56 -7.66 7.87
C ILE A 63 -11.10 -6.80 9.05
N PRO A 64 -10.70 -7.40 10.18
CA PRO A 64 -10.11 -6.66 11.29
C PRO A 64 -8.71 -6.16 10.93
N ASP A 65 -8.37 -4.94 11.36
CA ASP A 65 -7.04 -4.35 11.12
C ASP A 65 -5.87 -5.26 11.54
N TYR A 66 -6.01 -5.93 12.69
CA TYR A 66 -4.94 -6.77 13.23
C TYR A 66 -4.54 -7.88 12.26
N PHE A 67 -5.49 -8.39 11.48
CA PHE A 67 -5.28 -9.45 10.50
C PHE A 67 -4.27 -9.04 9.43
N ILE A 68 -4.49 -7.86 8.84
CA ILE A 68 -3.58 -7.31 7.84
C ILE A 68 -2.26 -6.95 8.49
N THR A 69 -2.26 -6.38 9.70
CA THR A 69 -1.01 -6.02 10.37
C THR A 69 -0.15 -7.20 10.82
N ASP A 70 -0.71 -8.38 11.00
CA ASP A 70 0.09 -9.58 11.25
C ASP A 70 0.57 -10.23 9.96
N GLY A 71 -0.26 -10.24 8.90
CA GLY A 71 0.17 -10.69 7.58
C GLY A 71 1.16 -9.74 6.90
N LEU A 72 1.16 -8.45 7.23
CA LEU A 72 2.05 -7.44 6.64
C LEU A 72 3.52 -7.85 6.75
N LEU A 73 3.93 -8.49 7.85
CA LEU A 73 5.31 -8.96 8.05
C LEU A 73 5.81 -9.87 6.92
N THR A 74 4.94 -10.70 6.34
CA THR A 74 5.33 -11.64 5.27
C THR A 74 5.52 -10.96 3.92
N GLU A 75 5.07 -9.71 3.80
CA GLU A 75 5.06 -8.92 2.57
C GLU A 75 6.33 -8.07 2.42
N PHE A 76 6.93 -7.65 3.52
CA PHE A 76 8.19 -6.93 3.48
C PHE A 76 9.37 -7.88 3.24
N LYS A 77 10.29 -7.49 2.34
CA LYS A 77 11.51 -8.24 2.01
C LYS A 77 12.76 -7.38 2.18
N GLY A 78 13.89 -8.02 2.44
CA GLY A 78 15.19 -7.35 2.58
C GLY A 78 15.16 -6.22 3.62
N HIS A 79 15.68 -5.05 3.24
CA HIS A 79 15.74 -3.86 4.10
C HIS A 79 14.38 -3.39 4.60
N ALA A 80 13.31 -3.64 3.83
CA ALA A 80 11.95 -3.26 4.21
C ALA A 80 11.42 -4.10 5.39
N SER A 81 11.85 -5.36 5.49
CA SER A 81 11.47 -6.26 6.59
C SER A 81 12.09 -5.84 7.92
N ILE A 82 13.36 -5.40 7.87
CA ILE A 82 14.08 -4.88 9.05
C ILE A 82 13.37 -3.61 9.57
N TRP A 83 13.14 -2.65 8.69
CA TRP A 83 12.42 -1.41 9.04
C TRP A 83 11.03 -1.69 9.63
N TYR A 84 10.26 -2.59 9.01
CA TYR A 84 8.93 -2.93 9.51
C TYR A 84 8.98 -3.52 10.92
N THR A 85 9.93 -4.42 11.19
CA THR A 85 10.09 -5.07 12.50
C THR A 85 10.39 -4.05 13.59
N GLU A 86 11.35 -3.14 13.35
CA GLU A 86 11.72 -2.06 14.28
C GLU A 86 10.51 -1.16 14.60
N ILE A 87 9.75 -0.76 13.59
CA ILE A 87 8.58 0.10 13.77
C ILE A 87 7.46 -0.63 14.52
N LYS A 88 7.23 -1.92 14.23
CA LYS A 88 6.20 -2.74 14.89
C LYS A 88 6.50 -2.94 16.37
N GLU A 89 7.76 -3.21 16.73
CA GLU A 89 8.19 -3.36 18.12
C GLU A 89 7.95 -2.09 18.95
N LEU A 90 8.19 -0.92 18.35
CA LEU A 90 7.97 0.36 19.00
C LEU A 90 6.49 0.79 19.05
N ASN A 91 5.67 0.31 18.12
CA ASN A 91 4.31 0.77 17.88
C ASN A 91 3.31 -0.39 17.77
N CYS A 92 3.20 -1.18 18.83
CA CYS A 92 2.28 -2.31 18.89
C CYS A 92 0.83 -1.93 18.53
N ARG A 93 0.13 -2.83 17.81
CA ARG A 93 -1.32 -2.80 17.55
C ARG A 93 -1.83 -1.50 16.91
N LYS A 94 -1.19 -1.05 15.83
CA LYS A 94 -1.67 0.07 15.00
C LYS A 94 -2.58 -0.42 13.88
N ASN A 95 -3.52 0.42 13.43
CA ASN A 95 -4.43 0.11 12.34
C ASN A 95 -3.77 0.26 10.96
N TRP A 96 -4.45 -0.20 9.90
CA TRP A 96 -3.95 -0.08 8.54
C TRP A 96 -3.71 1.37 8.12
N LEU A 97 -4.61 2.30 8.49
CA LEU A 97 -4.46 3.72 8.15
C LEU A 97 -3.13 4.30 8.66
N TRP A 98 -2.73 3.93 9.88
CA TRP A 98 -1.45 4.32 10.44
C TRP A 98 -0.29 3.68 9.67
N TRP A 99 -0.35 2.38 9.39
CA TRP A 99 0.69 1.68 8.62
C TRP A 99 0.87 2.25 7.22
N LYS A 100 -0.23 2.53 6.52
CA LYS A 100 -0.24 3.24 5.24
C LYS A 100 0.51 4.57 5.35
N SER A 101 0.24 5.37 6.39
CA SER A 101 0.96 6.64 6.59
C SER A 101 2.48 6.44 6.78
N GLN A 102 2.90 5.41 7.51
CA GLN A 102 4.31 5.10 7.74
C GLN A 102 5.02 4.61 6.48
N ILE A 103 4.35 3.77 5.68
CA ILE A 103 4.86 3.27 4.40
C ILE A 103 5.07 4.45 3.43
N ILE A 104 4.07 5.33 3.29
CA ILE A 104 4.19 6.54 2.47
C ILE A 104 5.34 7.42 2.97
N GLN A 105 5.42 7.68 4.27
CA GLN A 105 6.48 8.52 4.83
C GLN A 105 7.88 7.95 4.57
N LYS A 106 8.05 6.62 4.64
CA LYS A 106 9.33 5.95 4.43
C LYS A 106 9.74 5.92 2.96
N TYR A 107 8.82 5.51 2.08
CA TYR A 107 9.13 5.15 0.69
C TYR A 107 8.76 6.23 -0.33
N SER A 108 7.86 7.14 0.00
CA SER A 108 7.49 8.32 -0.81
C SER A 108 8.19 9.59 -0.29
N ASN A 109 9.46 9.47 0.10
CA ASN A 109 10.24 10.62 0.60
C ASN A 109 10.56 11.64 -0.50
N GLY A 110 11.03 12.83 -0.13
CA GLY A 110 11.29 13.93 -1.07
C GLY A 110 12.25 13.57 -2.20
N THR A 111 13.27 12.73 -1.94
CA THR A 111 14.19 12.26 -2.99
C THR A 111 13.48 11.34 -3.98
N TRP A 112 12.62 10.45 -3.50
CA TRP A 112 11.82 9.58 -4.37
C TRP A 112 10.84 10.40 -5.21
N ILE A 113 10.12 11.34 -4.60
CA ILE A 113 9.19 12.26 -5.29
C ILE A 113 9.92 13.01 -6.40
N TRP A 114 11.05 13.64 -6.06
CA TRP A 114 11.86 14.36 -7.05
C TRP A 114 12.29 13.47 -8.22
N LYS A 115 12.80 12.26 -7.95
CA LYS A 115 13.16 11.29 -9.01
C LYS A 115 11.97 10.93 -9.89
N ARG A 116 10.77 10.73 -9.32
CA ARG A 116 9.55 10.43 -10.08
C ARG A 116 9.11 11.62 -10.92
N THR A 117 9.13 12.84 -10.37
CA THR A 117 8.81 14.08 -11.10
C THR A 117 9.76 14.28 -12.28
N THR A 118 11.07 14.16 -12.07
CA THR A 118 12.05 14.26 -13.15
C THR A 118 11.86 13.16 -14.21
N SER A 119 11.56 11.92 -13.79
CA SER A 119 11.25 10.82 -14.71
C SER A 119 9.96 11.08 -15.49
N PHE A 120 8.98 11.74 -14.88
CA PHE A 120 7.77 12.16 -15.55
C PHE A 120 8.06 13.26 -16.58
N GLU A 121 8.78 14.32 -16.23
CA GLU A 121 9.08 15.44 -17.13
C GLU A 121 9.94 15.04 -18.33
N ASN A 122 10.91 14.15 -18.13
CA ASN A 122 11.87 13.75 -19.16
C ASN A 122 11.33 12.70 -20.14
N ASP A 123 10.33 11.90 -19.78
CA ASP A 123 9.80 10.84 -20.64
C ASP A 123 8.79 11.38 -21.67
N LYS A 124 9.20 12.29 -22.56
CA LYS A 124 8.32 12.80 -23.61
C LYS A 124 7.85 11.68 -24.54
N TYR A 125 6.62 11.81 -25.05
CA TYR A 125 6.12 10.87 -26.06
C TYR A 125 6.92 11.04 -27.35
N SER A 126 7.16 9.92 -28.04
CA SER A 126 7.81 9.88 -29.33
C SER A 126 7.13 8.80 -30.17
N VAL A 127 7.05 8.99 -31.48
CA VAL A 127 6.23 8.19 -32.41
C VAL A 127 6.70 6.73 -32.51
N ASP A 128 7.92 6.45 -32.11
CA ASP A 128 8.53 5.12 -32.01
C ASP A 128 8.06 4.30 -30.78
N LYS A 129 7.41 4.94 -29.80
CA LYS A 129 6.92 4.26 -28.58
C LYS A 129 5.49 3.79 -28.78
N ASP A 130 5.16 2.64 -28.18
CA ASP A 130 3.76 2.26 -28.02
C ASP A 130 3.02 3.28 -27.14
N ILE A 131 1.95 3.85 -27.69
CA ILE A 131 1.19 4.93 -27.05
C ILE A 131 0.48 4.45 -25.78
N TYR A 132 0.00 3.21 -25.76
CA TYR A 132 -0.72 2.66 -24.62
C TYR A 132 0.24 2.42 -23.45
N GLU A 133 1.37 1.77 -23.70
CA GLU A 133 2.42 1.54 -22.69
C GLU A 133 2.98 2.85 -22.13
N TRP A 134 3.19 3.84 -23.01
CA TRP A 134 3.65 5.16 -22.58
C TRP A 134 2.62 5.87 -21.70
N CYS A 135 1.35 5.89 -22.10
CA CYS A 135 0.25 6.47 -21.32
C CYS A 135 0.10 5.77 -19.96
N LEU A 136 0.18 4.44 -19.92
CA LEU A 136 0.06 3.66 -18.68
C LEU A 136 1.19 4.00 -17.70
N ARG A 137 2.44 4.02 -18.17
CA ARG A 137 3.60 4.37 -17.34
C ARG A 137 3.53 5.80 -16.82
N LYS A 138 3.05 6.74 -17.65
CA LYS A 138 2.85 8.13 -17.26
C LYS A 138 1.73 8.30 -16.24
N TYR A 139 0.64 7.57 -16.41
CA TYR A 139 -0.46 7.54 -15.46
C TYR A 139 0.02 7.05 -14.08
N GLN A 140 0.81 5.96 -14.04
CA GLN A 140 1.39 5.45 -12.79
C GLN A 140 2.28 6.49 -12.10
N ARG A 141 3.13 7.20 -12.85
CA ARG A 141 3.96 8.31 -12.35
C ARG A 141 3.12 9.43 -11.74
N LEU A 142 2.09 9.89 -12.44
CA LEU A 142 1.21 10.95 -11.93
C LEU A 142 0.43 10.50 -10.70
N LYS A 143 -0.11 9.27 -10.69
CA LYS A 143 -0.79 8.71 -9.52
C LYS A 143 0.12 8.69 -8.29
N ALA A 144 1.41 8.40 -8.49
CA ALA A 144 2.42 8.37 -7.45
C ALA A 144 2.82 9.76 -6.92
N ILE A 145 2.94 10.77 -7.77
CA ILE A 145 3.39 12.12 -7.40
C ILE A 145 2.22 12.94 -6.83
N GLU A 146 1.03 12.82 -7.43
CA GLU A 146 -0.14 13.63 -7.11
C GLU A 146 -1.37 12.76 -6.88
N THR A 147 -1.42 12.12 -5.70
CA THR A 147 -2.51 11.19 -5.34
C THR A 147 -3.90 11.83 -5.27
N GLN A 148 -3.98 13.16 -5.13
CA GLN A 148 -5.23 13.93 -5.02
C GLN A 148 -5.71 14.50 -6.37
N MET A 149 -4.96 14.28 -7.46
CA MET A 149 -5.32 14.81 -8.77
C MET A 149 -6.51 14.05 -9.36
N ASN A 150 -7.56 14.77 -9.77
CA ASN A 150 -8.70 14.20 -10.47
C ASN A 150 -8.34 13.69 -11.88
N ILE A 151 -9.22 12.88 -12.47
CA ILE A 151 -8.96 12.25 -13.78
C ILE A 151 -8.76 13.29 -14.88
N GLN A 152 -9.51 14.39 -14.87
CA GLN A 152 -9.44 15.44 -15.88
C GLN A 152 -8.09 16.16 -15.86
N MET A 153 -7.62 16.55 -14.68
CA MET A 153 -6.31 17.17 -14.48
C MET A 153 -5.18 16.21 -14.88
N ARG A 154 -5.34 14.92 -14.56
CA ARG A 154 -4.37 13.88 -14.95
C ARG A 154 -4.29 13.73 -16.46
N ASN A 155 -5.44 13.65 -17.14
CA ASN A 155 -5.50 13.59 -18.59
C ASN A 155 -4.89 14.84 -19.24
N HIS A 156 -5.18 16.02 -18.70
CA HIS A 156 -4.56 17.27 -19.16
C HIS A 156 -3.04 17.22 -19.02
N GLN A 157 -2.51 16.81 -17.86
CA GLN A 157 -1.07 16.63 -17.65
C GLN A 157 -0.43 15.58 -18.57
N LEU A 158 -1.16 14.54 -18.97
CA LEU A 158 -0.66 13.57 -19.96
C LEU A 158 -0.55 14.19 -21.36
N ILE A 159 -1.58 14.94 -21.77
CA ILE A 159 -1.64 15.59 -23.09
C ILE A 159 -0.50 16.60 -23.24
N THR A 160 -0.17 17.38 -22.20
CA THR A 160 0.95 18.36 -22.26
C THR A 160 2.35 17.71 -22.40
N GLN A 161 2.44 16.38 -22.27
CA GLN A 161 3.67 15.62 -22.49
C GLN A 161 3.76 15.01 -23.90
N MET A 162 2.73 15.22 -24.73
CA MET A 162 2.70 14.85 -26.15
C MET A 162 3.28 15.98 -27.01
N PRO A 163 3.80 15.67 -28.22
CA PRO A 163 4.13 16.67 -29.23
C PRO A 163 2.94 17.58 -29.55
N VAL A 164 3.21 18.85 -29.87
CA VAL A 164 2.21 19.90 -30.12
C VAL A 164 1.24 19.50 -31.25
N GLU A 165 1.72 18.73 -32.21
CA GLU A 165 0.94 18.22 -33.34
C GLU A 165 -0.18 17.27 -32.90
N LEU A 166 0.06 16.47 -31.84
CA LEU A 166 -0.94 15.56 -31.27
C LEU A 166 -1.81 16.27 -30.23
N GLU A 167 -1.25 17.22 -29.48
CA GLU A 167 -2.02 18.05 -28.54
C GLU A 167 -3.13 18.83 -29.26
N ASN A 168 -2.84 19.40 -30.44
CA ASN A 168 -3.81 20.15 -31.23
C ASN A 168 -4.88 19.27 -31.92
N ALA A 169 -4.64 17.96 -32.06
CA ALA A 169 -5.60 17.03 -32.66
C ALA A 169 -6.65 16.51 -31.65
N VAL A 170 -6.37 16.66 -30.33
CA VAL A 170 -7.21 16.19 -29.23
C VAL A 170 -8.02 17.34 -28.59
N LYS A 171 -7.61 18.59 -28.81
CA LYS A 171 -8.34 19.81 -28.43
C LYS A 171 -9.51 20.09 -29.36
#